data_AF-A0A5C7RU87-F1
#
_entry.id   AF-A0A5C7RU87-F1
#
_cell.length_a   1.000
_cell.length_b   1.000
_cell.length_c   1.000
_cell.angle_alpha   90.00
_cell.angle_beta   90.00
_cell.angle_gamma   90.00
#
_symmetry.space_group_name_H-M   'P 1'
#
loop_
_entity.id
_entity.type
_entity.pdbx_description
1 polymer ?
#
loop_
_entity_poly.entity_id
_entity_poly.type
_entity_poly.pdbx_seq_one_letter_code
_entity_poly.pdbx_strand_id
1 'polypeptide(L)'
;MAFAQEPAAGAVFSGGDSDWGLRVEVDAADAGSATYYTFVPQLFGVLKGRLQRDDDDDVPGRVRYTALMRIDGSRPKTYLIVFTPATSGEPCLDSDMREYDYAVTASVGPWTWNGCGDFNDP
;
A
#
# COMPACT_ATOMS: atom_id res chain seq x y z
N MET A 1 6.92 -24.35 1.90
CA MET A 1 6.08 -23.35 1.22
C MET A 1 5.76 -22.29 2.26
N ALA A 2 6.42 -21.13 2.16
CA ALA A 2 6.08 -20.01 3.03
C ALA A 2 4.82 -19.36 2.46
N PHE A 3 3.72 -19.44 3.20
CA PHE A 3 2.56 -18.60 2.92
C PHE A 3 2.99 -17.18 3.27
N ALA A 4 2.91 -16.26 2.32
CA ALA A 4 3.17 -14.85 2.61
C ALA A 4 2.19 -14.42 3.71
N GLN A 5 2.74 -14.07 4.87
CA GLN A 5 1.98 -13.73 6.05
C GLN A 5 1.36 -12.35 5.84
N GLU A 6 0.10 -12.19 6.23
CA GLU A 6 -0.53 -10.88 6.32
C GLU A 6 0.32 -9.96 7.22
N PRO A 7 0.36 -8.64 6.96
CA PRO A 7 1.19 -7.74 7.74
C PRO A 7 0.74 -7.74 9.18
N ALA A 8 1.73 -7.86 10.08
CA ALA A 8 1.48 -7.86 11.51
C ALA A 8 0.95 -6.51 11.98
N ALA A 9 0.19 -6.52 13.07
CA ALA A 9 -0.19 -5.31 13.77
C ALA A 9 1.09 -4.59 14.27
N GLY A 10 1.23 -3.30 13.96
CA GLY A 10 2.42 -2.51 14.26
C GLY A 10 3.45 -2.46 13.13
N ALA A 11 3.28 -3.25 12.06
CA ALA A 11 4.18 -3.24 10.93
C ALA A 11 4.11 -1.93 10.14
N VAL A 12 5.25 -1.55 9.55
CA VAL A 12 5.37 -0.37 8.69
C VAL A 12 5.75 -0.80 7.28
N PHE A 13 4.84 -0.61 6.34
CA PHE A 13 5.13 -0.69 4.92
C PHE A 13 5.87 0.57 4.45
N SER A 14 6.89 0.40 3.63
CA SER A 14 7.49 1.47 2.84
C SER A 14 7.73 1.00 1.42
N GLY A 15 7.25 1.76 0.44
CA GLY A 15 7.36 1.38 -0.97
C GLY A 15 6.98 2.51 -1.92
N GLY A 16 6.93 2.20 -3.21
CA GLY A 16 6.63 3.15 -4.28
C GLY A 16 7.41 2.85 -5.54
N ASP A 17 7.61 3.88 -6.35
CA ASP A 17 8.46 3.88 -7.55
C ASP A 17 9.17 5.25 -7.64
N SER A 18 9.99 5.46 -8.65
CA SER A 18 10.77 6.68 -8.91
C SER A 18 9.95 7.98 -8.92
N ASP A 19 8.63 7.93 -9.20
CA ASP A 19 7.76 9.09 -9.30
C ASP A 19 6.70 9.21 -8.18
N TRP A 20 6.65 8.27 -7.21
CA TRP A 20 5.71 8.32 -6.09
C TRP A 20 6.18 7.48 -4.89
N GLY A 21 5.73 7.83 -3.69
CA GLY A 21 6.11 7.10 -2.47
C GLY A 21 4.92 6.82 -1.56
N LEU A 22 5.00 5.72 -0.81
CA LEU A 22 3.99 5.28 0.13
C LEU A 22 4.63 4.77 1.42
N ARG A 23 4.08 5.22 2.54
CA ARG A 23 4.30 4.64 3.85
C ARG A 23 2.96 4.27 4.47
N VAL A 24 2.81 3.04 4.95
CA VAL A 24 1.61 2.59 5.65
C VAL A 24 2.01 2.01 7.00
N GLU A 25 1.41 2.54 8.06
CA GLU A 25 1.63 2.11 9.44
C GLU A 25 0.38 1.34 9.87
N VAL A 26 0.50 0.02 10.01
CA VAL A 26 -0.58 -0.85 10.48
C VAL A 26 -0.73 -0.64 11.98
N ASP A 27 -1.95 -0.39 12.45
CA ASP A 27 -2.17 -0.11 13.86
C ASP A 27 -1.93 -1.39 14.69
N ALA A 28 -1.05 -1.28 15.69
CA ALA A 28 -0.70 -2.39 16.58
C ALA A 28 -1.89 -2.87 17.43
N ALA A 29 -2.84 -1.99 17.72
CA ALA A 29 -4.04 -2.32 18.49
C ALA A 29 -5.20 -2.82 17.60
N ASP A 30 -5.15 -2.54 16.30
CA ASP A 30 -6.21 -2.87 15.34
C ASP A 30 -5.63 -3.13 13.95
N ALA A 31 -5.31 -4.39 13.64
CA ALA A 31 -4.78 -4.78 12.33
C ALA A 31 -5.74 -4.48 11.16
N GLY A 32 -7.03 -4.19 11.45
CA GLY A 32 -8.02 -3.74 10.48
C GLY A 32 -7.90 -2.25 10.12
N SER A 33 -7.02 -1.49 10.78
CA SER A 33 -6.81 -0.07 10.54
C SER A 33 -5.35 0.22 10.24
N ALA A 34 -5.09 1.16 9.33
CA ALA A 34 -3.76 1.64 9.04
C ALA A 34 -3.74 3.15 8.81
N THR A 35 -2.63 3.81 9.14
CA THR A 35 -2.38 5.20 8.74
C THR A 35 -1.47 5.22 7.54
N TYR A 36 -1.79 5.97 6.50
CA TYR A 36 -0.93 6.10 5.34
C TYR A 36 -0.41 7.52 5.16
N TYR A 37 0.73 7.60 4.47
CA TYR A 37 1.33 8.80 3.94
C TYR A 37 1.76 8.51 2.50
N THR A 38 1.15 9.18 1.53
CA THR A 38 1.44 8.98 0.11
C THR A 38 1.94 10.28 -0.49
N PHE A 39 3.11 10.25 -1.10
CA PHE A 39 3.63 11.35 -1.87
C PHE A 39 3.42 11.09 -3.35
N VAL A 40 2.67 11.97 -4.01
CA VAL A 40 2.48 11.93 -5.46
C VAL A 40 2.67 13.35 -6.00
N PRO A 41 3.77 13.64 -6.74
CA PRO A 41 4.03 14.98 -7.29
C PRO A 41 2.87 15.53 -8.11
N GLN A 42 2.19 14.66 -8.87
CA GLN A 42 1.06 15.00 -9.75
C GLN A 42 -0.18 15.50 -9.00
N LEU A 43 -0.32 15.16 -7.70
CA LEU A 43 -1.42 15.59 -6.83
C LEU A 43 -1.02 16.73 -5.88
N PHE A 44 0.10 17.42 -6.15
CA PHE A 44 0.55 18.60 -5.43
C PHE A 44 0.70 18.44 -3.90
N GLY A 45 1.16 17.29 -3.41
CA GLY A 45 1.55 17.16 -2.01
C GLY A 45 1.64 15.75 -1.45
N VAL A 46 1.68 15.70 -0.12
CA VAL A 46 1.58 14.47 0.67
C VAL A 46 0.13 14.26 1.09
N LEU A 47 -0.47 13.18 0.64
CA LEU A 47 -1.77 12.69 1.08
C LEU A 47 -1.59 11.91 2.38
N LYS A 48 -2.49 12.11 3.34
CA LYS A 48 -2.50 11.39 4.62
C LYS A 48 -3.92 11.06 5.04
N GLY A 49 -4.11 9.89 5.64
CA GLY A 49 -5.37 9.53 6.27
C GLY A 49 -5.32 8.18 6.97
N ARG A 50 -6.50 7.74 7.43
CA ARG A 50 -6.71 6.36 7.86
C ARG A 50 -7.30 5.54 6.73
N LEU A 51 -6.87 4.29 6.65
CA LEU A 51 -7.46 3.25 5.85
C LEU A 51 -8.12 2.22 6.76
N GLN A 52 -9.14 1.58 6.24
CA GLN A 52 -9.68 0.35 6.79
C GLN A 52 -9.33 -0.79 5.88
N ARG A 53 -8.99 -1.93 6.48
CA ARG A 53 -8.80 -3.17 5.79
C ARG A 53 -10.12 -3.57 5.14
N ASP A 54 -10.03 -4.02 3.90
CA ASP A 54 -11.14 -4.47 3.10
C ASP A 54 -10.78 -5.87 2.62
N ASP A 55 -11.34 -6.89 3.26
CA ASP A 55 -10.97 -8.27 2.98
C ASP A 55 -11.44 -8.68 1.58
N ASP A 56 -10.47 -9.09 0.76
CA ASP A 56 -10.68 -9.63 -0.58
C ASP A 56 -9.89 -10.95 -0.64
N ASP A 57 -10.59 -12.06 -0.41
CA ASP A 57 -10.03 -13.39 -0.22
C ASP A 57 -9.64 -14.09 -1.53
N ASP A 58 -9.67 -13.40 -2.68
CA ASP A 58 -9.49 -14.03 -3.99
C ASP A 58 -8.02 -14.39 -4.29
N VAL A 59 -7.06 -13.77 -3.59
CA VAL A 59 -5.62 -14.06 -3.75
C VAL A 59 -4.95 -14.27 -2.39
N PRO A 60 -4.39 -15.47 -2.11
CA PRO A 60 -3.72 -15.76 -0.85
C PRO A 60 -2.61 -14.75 -0.52
N GLY A 61 -2.66 -14.16 0.67
CA GLY A 61 -1.67 -13.20 1.17
C GLY A 61 -1.77 -11.79 0.58
N ARG A 62 -2.70 -11.53 -0.34
CA ARG A 62 -3.02 -10.17 -0.79
C ARG A 62 -3.77 -9.45 0.31
N VAL A 63 -3.41 -8.19 0.55
CA VAL A 63 -4.06 -7.35 1.56
C VAL A 63 -4.50 -6.04 0.95
N ARG A 64 -5.75 -5.67 1.21
CA ARG A 64 -6.38 -4.48 0.65
C ARG A 64 -6.84 -3.55 1.75
N TYR A 65 -6.59 -2.26 1.53
CA TYR A 65 -6.94 -1.17 2.41
C TYR A 65 -7.66 -0.09 1.62
N THR A 66 -8.75 0.45 2.18
CA THR A 66 -9.56 1.47 1.52
C THR A 66 -9.88 2.64 2.45
N ALA A 67 -10.08 3.82 1.86
CA ALA A 67 -10.55 5.01 2.54
C ALA A 67 -11.39 5.87 1.61
N LEU A 68 -12.30 6.67 2.16
CA LEU A 68 -12.92 7.76 1.40
C LEU A 68 -12.09 9.03 1.58
N MET A 69 -11.69 9.63 0.46
CA MET A 69 -10.90 10.84 0.43
C MET A 69 -11.56 11.94 -0.39
N ARG A 70 -11.28 13.20 -0.05
CA ARG A 70 -11.59 14.36 -0.90
C ARG A 70 -10.28 15.02 -1.30
N ILE A 71 -10.05 15.15 -2.59
CA ILE A 71 -8.92 15.90 -3.15
C ILE A 71 -9.48 17.23 -3.62
N ASP A 72 -8.94 18.36 -3.15
CA ASP A 72 -9.29 19.71 -3.59
C ASP A 72 -10.80 20.07 -3.55
N GLY A 73 -11.51 19.58 -2.53
CA GLY A 73 -12.96 19.83 -2.41
C GLY A 73 -13.83 19.09 -3.44
N SER A 74 -13.27 18.15 -4.20
CA SER A 74 -14.01 17.30 -5.11
C SER A 74 -15.00 16.39 -4.37
N ARG A 75 -15.88 15.72 -5.14
CA ARG A 75 -16.67 14.60 -4.63
C ARG A 75 -15.74 13.56 -3.97
N PRO A 76 -16.18 12.88 -2.90
CA PRO A 76 -15.41 11.81 -2.29
C PRO A 76 -15.02 10.76 -3.33
N LYS A 77 -13.75 10.37 -3.33
CA LYS A 77 -13.20 9.27 -4.12
C LYS A 77 -12.71 8.19 -3.17
N THR A 78 -12.84 6.94 -3.58
CA THR A 78 -12.20 5.84 -2.86
C THR A 78 -10.71 5.88 -3.14
N TYR A 79 -9.93 5.92 -2.08
CA TYR A 79 -8.52 5.58 -2.10
C TYR A 79 -8.38 4.11 -1.75
N LEU A 80 -7.64 3.39 -2.57
CA LEU A 80 -7.43 1.96 -2.48
C LEU A 80 -5.93 1.69 -2.51
N ILE A 81 -5.45 0.87 -1.59
CA ILE A 81 -4.09 0.36 -1.55
C ILE A 81 -4.17 -1.17 -1.49
N VAL A 82 -3.43 -1.83 -2.38
CA VAL A 82 -3.35 -3.29 -2.45
C VAL A 82 -1.88 -3.69 -2.35
N PHE A 83 -1.57 -4.55 -1.39
CA PHE A 83 -0.28 -5.22 -1.26
C PHE A 83 -0.43 -6.64 -1.80
N THR A 84 0.36 -7.00 -2.80
CA THR A 84 0.40 -8.36 -3.34
C THR A 84 1.79 -8.93 -3.08
N PRO A 85 1.91 -10.07 -2.38
CA PRO A 85 3.21 -10.68 -2.13
C PRO A 85 3.83 -11.12 -3.47
N ALA A 86 5.13 -10.90 -3.60
CA ALA A 86 5.89 -11.43 -4.72
C ALA A 86 5.93 -12.96 -4.65
N THR A 87 5.78 -13.62 -5.79
CA THR A 87 5.86 -15.09 -5.86
C THR A 87 7.31 -15.55 -5.73
N SER A 88 7.52 -16.67 -5.06
CA SER A 88 8.86 -17.28 -4.91
C SER A 88 9.53 -17.46 -6.28
N GLY A 89 10.62 -16.73 -6.52
CA GLY A 89 11.39 -16.76 -7.78
C GLY A 89 11.13 -15.58 -8.72
N GLU A 90 10.16 -14.72 -8.40
CA GLU A 90 9.84 -13.49 -9.15
C GLU A 90 9.64 -12.34 -8.14
N PRO A 91 10.73 -11.80 -7.55
CA PRO A 91 10.65 -10.65 -6.64
C PRO A 91 10.14 -9.40 -7.39
N CYS A 92 9.54 -8.47 -6.64
CA CYS A 92 9.20 -7.16 -7.21
C CYS A 92 10.51 -6.35 -7.33
N LEU A 93 10.79 -5.84 -8.52
CA LEU A 93 11.98 -5.02 -8.78
C LEU A 93 11.56 -3.57 -8.97
N ASP A 94 12.23 -2.66 -8.26
CA ASP A 94 12.10 -1.23 -8.53
C ASP A 94 12.94 -0.80 -9.75
N SER A 95 12.90 0.49 -10.07
CA SER A 95 13.67 1.10 -11.17
C SER A 95 15.20 0.98 -11.02
N ASP A 96 15.70 0.76 -9.81
CA ASP A 96 17.11 0.59 -9.49
C ASP A 96 17.51 -0.90 -9.40
N MET A 97 16.64 -1.82 -9.83
CA MET A 97 16.82 -3.28 -9.75
C MET A 97 16.93 -3.81 -8.32
N ARG A 98 16.38 -3.09 -7.34
CA ARG A 98 16.30 -3.58 -5.96
C ARG A 98 15.10 -4.49 -5.81
N GLU A 99 15.32 -5.63 -5.15
CA GLU A 99 14.30 -6.62 -4.84
C GLU A 99 13.49 -6.22 -3.59
N TYR A 100 12.19 -6.50 -3.68
CA TYR A 100 11.19 -6.31 -2.63
C TYR A 100 10.25 -7.52 -2.57
N ASP A 101 9.74 -7.79 -1.37
CA ASP A 101 8.84 -8.90 -1.07
C ASP A 101 7.40 -8.64 -1.48
N TYR A 102 7.01 -7.38 -1.71
CA TYR A 102 5.65 -7.03 -2.11
C TYR A 102 5.63 -6.09 -3.31
N ALA A 103 4.69 -6.36 -4.22
CA ALA A 103 4.18 -5.39 -5.16
C ALA A 103 3.07 -4.58 -4.51
N VAL A 104 3.02 -3.28 -4.78
CA VAL A 104 1.99 -2.38 -4.27
C VAL A 104 1.28 -1.65 -5.40
N THR A 105 -0.04 -1.60 -5.32
CA THR A 105 -0.89 -0.76 -6.16
C THR A 105 -1.63 0.22 -5.28
N ALA A 106 -1.49 1.51 -5.55
CA ALA A 106 -2.26 2.57 -4.92
C ALA A 106 -3.12 3.28 -5.97
N SER A 107 -4.40 3.53 -5.69
CA SER A 107 -5.29 4.18 -6.66
C SER A 107 -6.30 5.09 -6.00
N VAL A 108 -6.45 6.32 -6.52
CA VAL A 108 -7.51 7.26 -6.14
C VAL A 108 -8.33 7.63 -7.37
N GLY A 109 -9.60 7.22 -7.43
CA GLY A 109 -10.44 7.48 -8.60
C GLY A 109 -9.81 6.97 -9.90
N PRO A 110 -9.51 7.84 -10.91
CA PRO A 110 -8.92 7.40 -12.17
C PRO A 110 -7.40 7.24 -12.14
N TRP A 111 -6.73 7.64 -11.06
CA TRP A 111 -5.27 7.59 -10.96
C TRP A 111 -4.83 6.32 -10.25
N THR A 112 -3.86 5.61 -10.84
CA THR A 112 -3.29 4.38 -10.31
C THR A 112 -1.78 4.44 -10.41
N TRP A 113 -1.10 4.08 -9.33
CA TRP A 113 0.35 3.94 -9.23
C TRP A 113 0.69 2.52 -8.81
N ASN A 114 1.69 1.95 -9.47
CA ASN A 114 2.23 0.64 -9.15
C ASN A 114 3.68 0.82 -8.70
N GLY A 115 4.14 -0.08 -7.85
CA GLY A 115 5.51 -0.05 -7.35
C GLY A 115 5.82 -1.27 -6.51
N CYS A 116 6.92 -1.21 -5.79
CA CYS A 116 7.41 -2.28 -4.93
C CYS A 116 7.64 -1.76 -3.51
N GLY A 117 7.67 -2.64 -2.51
CA GLY A 117 7.98 -2.26 -1.14
C GLY A 117 7.97 -3.43 -0.17
N ASP A 118 8.32 -3.15 1.08
CA ASP A 118 8.41 -4.14 2.15
C ASP A 118 7.71 -3.67 3.42
N PHE A 119 7.25 -4.64 4.21
CA PHE A 119 6.88 -4.42 5.61
C PHE A 119 8.10 -4.62 6.50
N ASN A 120 8.30 -3.68 7.43
CA ASN A 120 9.29 -3.81 8.49
C ASN A 120 8.57 -3.82 9.84
N ASP A 121 9.10 -4.58 10.79
CA ASP A 121 8.71 -4.44 12.20
C ASP A 121 9.27 -3.11 12.76
N PRO A 122 8.53 -2.42 13.63
CA PRO A 122 8.94 -1.14 14.20
C PRO A 122 10.10 -1.24 15.21
#